data_AF-A0A178A8Z4-F1
#
_entry.id   AF-A0A178A8Z4-F1
#
_cell.length_a   1.000
_cell.length_b   1.000
_cell.length_c   1.000
_cell.angle_alpha   90.00
_cell.angle_beta   90.00
_cell.angle_gamma   90.00
#
_symmetry.space_group_name_H-M   'P 1'
#
loop_
_entity.id
_entity.type
_entity.pdbx_description
1 polymer ?
#
loop_
_entity_poly.entity_id
_entity_poly.type
_entity_poly.pdbx_seq_one_letter_code
_entity_poly.pdbx_strand_id
1 'polypeptide(L)'
;NTVGEGVEAWEEYLDAKENQMLVMEEEESGDHLVVPHEHRWSADYRRRTYARLKAAERHVTGKWGETVPTTMLTLTAPHKDASGDYRAFTSVLSDLKEGWNKARDVIARETEGVETEYLAVYEPHATGYPHLHVLVFGVARPSLGEKVAEYWVDRYVEGASREAQDVTVKRGRSLQLESPAAYLMKYLSKSLAREGSEGATDRQSLPSIAGYRGFSAMMWATGKRTYSMSEGLSEAVAESAPESEGAEGTWKYIGTVSGVEAGLYTGEEAERLGKYLAGSANQRTPPRQGRDAHNGRVDGPGPARDPGQY
;
A
#
# COMPACT_ATOMS: atom_id res chain seq x y z
N ASN A 1 16.73 14.92 -0.76
CA ASN A 1 15.49 15.25 -1.48
C ASN A 1 14.45 15.68 -0.46
N THR A 2 13.73 16.75 -0.71
CA THR A 2 12.62 17.17 0.15
C THR A 2 11.38 16.32 -0.10
N VAL A 3 10.39 16.34 0.80
CA VAL A 3 9.05 15.74 0.52
C VAL A 3 8.47 16.31 -0.77
N GLY A 4 8.66 17.61 -1.03
CA GLY A 4 8.14 18.28 -2.23
C GLY A 4 8.69 17.68 -3.52
N GLU A 5 10.01 17.58 -3.64
CA GLU A 5 10.67 16.97 -4.81
C GLU A 5 10.25 15.50 -4.99
N GLY A 6 10.09 14.76 -3.87
CA GLY A 6 9.61 13.38 -3.92
C GLY A 6 8.18 13.27 -4.44
N VAL A 7 7.30 14.19 -4.03
CA VAL A 7 5.92 14.26 -4.51
C VAL A 7 5.87 14.62 -5.99
N GLU A 8 6.64 15.61 -6.43
CA GLU A 8 6.72 16.00 -7.85
C GLU A 8 7.18 14.83 -8.72
N ALA A 9 8.27 14.15 -8.36
CA ALA A 9 8.77 12.99 -9.10
C ALA A 9 7.76 11.81 -9.13
N TRP A 10 7.02 11.61 -8.05
CA TRP A 10 5.97 10.60 -7.99
C TRP A 10 4.75 10.98 -8.86
N GLU A 11 4.36 12.25 -8.88
CA GLU A 11 3.26 12.74 -9.73
C GLU A 11 3.64 12.68 -11.22
N GLU A 12 4.88 13.04 -11.57
CA GLU A 12 5.43 12.83 -12.92
C GLU A 12 5.43 11.35 -13.31
N TYR A 13 5.71 10.45 -12.36
CA TYR A 13 5.57 9.01 -12.58
C TYR A 13 4.12 8.62 -12.90
N LEU A 14 3.12 9.15 -12.18
CA LEU A 14 1.71 8.88 -12.49
C LEU A 14 1.34 9.39 -13.88
N ASP A 15 1.69 10.64 -14.19
CA ASP A 15 1.39 11.29 -15.47
C ASP A 15 2.12 10.58 -16.64
N ALA A 16 3.30 9.98 -16.40
CA ALA A 16 4.03 9.20 -17.39
C ALA A 16 3.44 7.79 -17.63
N LYS A 17 2.74 7.24 -16.63
CA LYS A 17 2.09 5.92 -16.69
C LYS A 17 0.64 5.99 -17.17
N GLU A 18 0.03 7.15 -17.07
CA GLU A 18 -1.29 7.42 -17.59
C GLU A 18 -1.40 7.04 -19.08
N ASN A 19 -2.43 6.26 -19.41
CA ASN A 19 -2.72 5.75 -20.75
C ASN A 19 -1.57 4.95 -21.40
N GLN A 20 -0.61 4.49 -20.61
CA GLN A 20 0.41 3.56 -21.06
C GLN A 20 -0.14 2.13 -21.02
N MET A 21 0.08 1.39 -22.09
CA MET A 21 -0.22 -0.03 -22.19
C MET A 21 1.07 -0.84 -22.17
N LEU A 22 1.03 -2.03 -21.59
CA LEU A 22 2.03 -3.08 -21.73
C LEU A 22 1.69 -3.90 -22.97
N VAL A 23 2.72 -4.27 -23.73
CA VAL A 23 2.56 -5.18 -24.87
C VAL A 23 3.36 -6.44 -24.61
N MET A 24 2.68 -7.58 -24.70
CA MET A 24 3.27 -8.90 -24.65
C MET A 24 3.12 -9.58 -26.00
N GLU A 25 4.12 -10.32 -26.41
CA GLU A 25 4.13 -11.13 -27.63
C GLU A 25 4.03 -12.61 -27.25
N GLU A 26 3.16 -13.35 -27.94
CA GLU A 26 3.05 -14.81 -27.81
C GLU A 26 4.19 -15.47 -28.60
N GLU A 27 4.92 -16.40 -27.98
CA GLU A 27 6.16 -16.95 -28.53
C GLU A 27 5.98 -17.79 -29.82
N GLU A 28 4.83 -18.45 -30.02
CA GLU A 28 4.57 -19.32 -31.16
C GLU A 28 3.85 -18.61 -32.29
N SER A 29 2.81 -17.82 -32.00
CA SER A 29 1.98 -17.16 -33.02
C SER A 29 2.50 -15.79 -33.43
N GLY A 30 3.28 -15.12 -32.56
CA GLY A 30 3.63 -13.71 -32.73
C GLY A 30 2.45 -12.76 -32.49
N ASP A 31 1.34 -13.25 -31.94
CA ASP A 31 0.20 -12.41 -31.55
C ASP A 31 0.61 -11.49 -30.40
N HIS A 32 -0.09 -10.36 -30.29
CA HIS A 32 0.23 -9.35 -29.30
C HIS A 32 -0.94 -9.15 -28.33
N LEU A 33 -0.68 -9.29 -27.03
CA LEU A 33 -1.61 -8.96 -25.97
C LEU A 33 -1.26 -7.58 -25.41
N VAL A 34 -2.20 -6.65 -25.53
CA VAL A 34 -2.09 -5.29 -25.02
C VAL A 34 -2.94 -5.17 -23.76
N VAL A 35 -2.32 -4.82 -22.64
CA VAL A 35 -3.01 -4.65 -21.36
C VAL A 35 -2.68 -3.29 -20.73
N PRO A 36 -3.59 -2.68 -19.95
CA PRO A 36 -3.29 -1.45 -19.23
C PRO A 36 -2.05 -1.61 -18.34
N HIS A 37 -1.16 -0.60 -18.33
CA HIS A 37 -0.04 -0.56 -17.40
C HIS A 37 -0.53 -0.12 -16.01
N GLU A 38 -1.16 -1.05 -15.32
CA GLU A 38 -1.67 -0.79 -13.98
C GLU A 38 -0.54 -0.64 -12.95
N HIS A 39 -0.70 0.31 -12.04
CA HIS A 39 0.19 0.49 -10.90
C HIS A 39 -0.58 0.68 -9.60
N ARG A 40 0.13 0.72 -8.47
CA ARG A 40 -0.48 0.77 -7.13
C ARG A 40 -1.53 1.86 -6.94
N TRP A 41 -1.33 3.02 -7.57
CA TRP A 41 -2.24 4.15 -7.48
C TRP A 41 -3.27 4.19 -8.58
N SER A 42 -3.33 3.20 -9.47
CA SER A 42 -4.37 3.15 -10.49
C SER A 42 -5.71 2.78 -9.85
N ALA A 43 -6.80 3.32 -10.38
CA ALA A 43 -8.13 3.08 -9.83
C ALA A 43 -8.45 1.57 -9.75
N ASP A 44 -8.14 0.80 -10.80
CA ASP A 44 -8.33 -0.65 -10.84
C ASP A 44 -7.52 -1.41 -9.80
N TYR A 45 -6.23 -1.06 -9.64
CA TYR A 45 -5.40 -1.69 -8.61
C TYR A 45 -5.96 -1.47 -7.21
N ARG A 46 -6.42 -0.24 -6.91
CA ARG A 46 -7.04 0.08 -5.62
C ARG A 46 -8.36 -0.67 -5.44
N ARG A 47 -9.19 -0.80 -6.48
CA ARG A 47 -10.42 -1.62 -6.46
C ARG A 47 -10.12 -3.08 -6.13
N ARG A 48 -9.12 -3.70 -6.80
CA ARG A 48 -8.71 -5.08 -6.50
C ARG A 48 -8.16 -5.22 -5.08
N THR A 49 -7.37 -4.26 -4.63
CA THR A 49 -6.86 -4.24 -3.25
C THR A 49 -8.02 -4.17 -2.26
N TYR A 50 -9.02 -3.32 -2.50
CA TYR A 50 -10.23 -3.23 -1.68
C TYR A 50 -11.01 -4.56 -1.69
N ALA A 51 -11.21 -5.18 -2.85
CA ALA A 51 -11.89 -6.47 -2.96
C ALA A 51 -11.16 -7.58 -2.18
N ARG A 52 -9.83 -7.61 -2.25
CA ARG A 52 -8.98 -8.53 -1.47
C ARG A 52 -9.13 -8.30 0.04
N LEU A 53 -9.19 -7.06 0.49
CA LEU A 53 -9.40 -6.76 1.92
C LEU A 53 -10.82 -7.13 2.38
N LYS A 54 -11.84 -6.96 1.52
CA LYS A 54 -13.20 -7.48 1.79
C LYS A 54 -13.23 -9.01 1.84
N ALA A 55 -12.42 -9.70 1.02
CA ALA A 55 -12.27 -11.15 1.10
C ALA A 55 -11.63 -11.57 2.43
N ALA A 56 -10.62 -10.83 2.90
CA ALA A 56 -10.02 -11.06 4.21
C ALA A 56 -11.04 -10.91 5.33
N GLU A 57 -11.86 -9.85 5.31
CA GLU A 57 -12.96 -9.66 6.26
C GLU A 57 -13.95 -10.85 6.26
N ARG A 58 -14.37 -11.31 5.08
CA ARG A 58 -15.28 -12.46 4.96
C ARG A 58 -14.63 -13.73 5.51
N HIS A 59 -13.35 -13.97 5.22
CA HIS A 59 -12.63 -15.13 5.70
C HIS A 59 -12.56 -15.15 7.23
N VAL A 60 -12.10 -14.06 7.87
CA VAL A 60 -12.00 -14.00 9.33
C VAL A 60 -13.38 -14.07 10.00
N THR A 61 -14.42 -13.51 9.38
CA THR A 61 -15.81 -13.64 9.86
C THR A 61 -16.33 -15.07 9.74
N GLY A 62 -16.01 -15.77 8.64
CA GLY A 62 -16.37 -17.18 8.48
C GLY A 62 -15.66 -18.08 9.50
N LYS A 63 -14.41 -17.74 9.86
CA LYS A 63 -13.58 -18.50 10.79
C LYS A 63 -13.97 -18.31 12.27
N TRP A 64 -14.24 -17.08 12.70
CA TRP A 64 -14.51 -16.75 14.12
C TRP A 64 -15.93 -16.22 14.39
N GLY A 65 -16.81 -16.18 13.39
CA GLY A 65 -18.16 -15.63 13.48
C GLY A 65 -18.20 -14.11 13.39
N GLU A 66 -19.40 -13.53 13.47
CA GLU A 66 -19.65 -12.08 13.34
C GLU A 66 -18.94 -11.23 14.40
N THR A 67 -18.51 -11.85 15.50
CA THR A 67 -17.91 -11.17 16.65
C THR A 67 -16.45 -11.54 16.83
N VAL A 68 -15.70 -11.49 15.72
CA VAL A 68 -14.26 -11.82 15.64
C VAL A 68 -13.48 -11.23 16.82
N PRO A 69 -12.94 -12.06 17.73
CA PRO A 69 -12.06 -11.60 18.80
C PRO A 69 -10.86 -10.89 18.18
N THR A 70 -10.68 -9.61 18.47
CA THR A 70 -9.66 -8.79 17.82
C THR A 70 -8.95 -7.88 18.81
N THR A 71 -7.62 -7.87 18.74
CA THR A 71 -6.76 -6.85 19.33
C THR A 71 -6.24 -5.96 18.20
N MET A 72 -6.58 -4.69 18.24
CA MET A 72 -6.10 -3.66 17.32
C MET A 72 -4.98 -2.86 17.98
N LEU A 73 -3.90 -2.65 17.23
CA LEU A 73 -2.75 -1.86 17.61
C LEU A 73 -2.62 -0.69 16.64
N THR A 74 -2.37 0.51 17.17
CA THR A 74 -1.90 1.65 16.40
C THR A 74 -0.49 1.96 16.89
N LEU A 75 0.48 1.73 16.02
CA LEU A 75 1.90 1.83 16.31
C LEU A 75 2.53 2.99 15.52
N THR A 76 3.22 3.87 16.22
CA THR A 76 3.83 5.09 15.67
C THR A 76 5.31 5.15 15.98
N ALA A 77 6.06 5.94 15.20
CA ALA A 77 7.45 6.25 15.44
C ALA A 77 7.65 7.78 15.49
N PRO A 78 8.65 8.30 16.22
CA PRO A 78 8.85 9.74 16.37
C PRO A 78 9.10 10.41 15.02
N HIS A 79 8.36 11.48 14.74
CA HIS A 79 8.57 12.31 13.55
C HIS A 79 9.75 13.27 13.70
N LYS A 80 10.18 13.53 14.94
CA LYS A 80 11.25 14.47 15.28
C LYS A 80 12.38 13.76 16.02
N ASP A 81 13.61 14.24 15.84
CA ASP A 81 14.76 13.77 16.59
C ASP A 81 14.88 14.49 17.94
N ALA A 82 15.94 14.16 18.70
CA ALA A 82 16.21 14.75 20.01
C ALA A 82 16.46 16.27 19.98
N SER A 83 16.82 16.84 18.82
CA SER A 83 17.00 18.27 18.62
C SER A 83 15.69 18.99 18.28
N GLY A 84 14.60 18.24 18.05
CA GLY A 84 13.29 18.75 17.66
C GLY A 84 13.11 18.92 16.15
N ASP A 85 14.11 18.51 15.35
CA ASP A 85 14.09 18.57 13.90
C ASP A 85 13.34 17.39 13.31
N TYR A 86 12.63 17.64 12.20
CA TYR A 86 11.91 16.57 11.51
C TYR A 86 12.87 15.55 10.92
N ARG A 87 12.59 14.28 11.20
CA ARG A 87 13.36 13.15 10.70
C ARG A 87 13.03 12.91 9.22
N ALA A 88 13.84 12.08 8.57
CA ALA A 88 13.49 11.63 7.24
C ALA A 88 12.30 10.66 7.29
N PHE A 89 11.39 10.78 6.32
CA PHE A 89 10.25 9.88 6.15
C PHE A 89 10.69 8.42 6.07
N THR A 90 11.80 8.17 5.36
CA THR A 90 12.39 6.84 5.19
C THR A 90 12.93 6.27 6.50
N SER A 91 13.51 7.10 7.38
CA SER A 91 13.95 6.68 8.72
C SER A 91 12.77 6.26 9.59
N VAL A 92 11.71 7.07 9.63
CA VAL A 92 10.48 6.73 10.38
C VAL A 92 9.84 5.46 9.83
N LEU A 93 9.79 5.29 8.50
CA LEU A 93 9.31 4.05 7.88
C LEU A 93 10.20 2.84 8.24
N SER A 94 11.52 3.01 8.32
CA SER A 94 12.43 1.93 8.73
C SER A 94 12.14 1.49 10.16
N ASP A 95 12.03 2.44 11.09
CA ASP A 95 11.70 2.16 12.50
C ASP A 95 10.40 1.37 12.62
N LEU A 96 9.35 1.80 11.92
CA LEU A 96 8.07 1.08 11.93
C LEU A 96 8.20 -0.34 11.38
N LYS A 97 8.98 -0.55 10.31
CA LYS A 97 9.14 -1.87 9.70
C LYS A 97 9.96 -2.81 10.56
N GLU A 98 11.06 -2.33 11.12
CA GLU A 98 11.93 -3.10 12.00
C GLU A 98 11.25 -3.39 13.33
N GLY A 99 10.58 -2.40 13.90
CA GLY A 99 9.73 -2.56 15.09
C GLY A 99 8.62 -3.57 14.84
N TRP A 100 7.94 -3.50 13.69
CA TRP A 100 6.89 -4.46 13.34
C TRP A 100 7.43 -5.89 13.21
N ASN A 101 8.59 -6.07 12.59
CA ASN A 101 9.21 -7.39 12.50
C ASN A 101 9.43 -8.00 13.89
N LYS A 102 9.96 -7.24 14.85
CA LYS A 102 10.19 -7.70 16.23
C LYS A 102 8.90 -7.84 17.04
N ALA A 103 7.89 -7.01 16.77
CA ALA A 103 6.58 -7.08 17.42
C ALA A 103 5.82 -8.36 17.06
N ARG A 104 5.99 -8.87 15.83
CA ARG A 104 5.41 -10.16 15.42
C ARG A 104 5.90 -11.31 16.27
N ASP A 105 7.17 -11.32 16.68
CA ASP A 105 7.72 -12.36 17.56
C ASP A 105 7.08 -12.32 18.96
N VAL A 106 6.78 -11.12 19.47
CA VAL A 106 6.05 -10.95 20.73
C VAL A 106 4.63 -11.47 20.57
N ILE A 107 3.93 -11.09 19.50
CA ILE A 107 2.57 -11.56 19.24
C ILE A 107 2.56 -13.09 19.19
N ALA A 108 3.42 -13.70 18.38
CA ALA A 108 3.50 -15.16 18.22
C ALA A 108 3.72 -15.88 19.55
N ARG A 109 4.63 -15.37 20.41
CA ARG A 109 4.89 -15.95 21.72
C ARG A 109 3.70 -15.79 22.68
N GLU A 110 3.09 -14.61 22.73
CA GLU A 110 1.98 -14.32 23.66
C GLU A 110 0.65 -14.98 23.23
N THR A 111 0.57 -15.42 21.98
CA THR A 111 -0.56 -16.16 21.40
C THR A 111 -0.23 -17.62 21.10
N GLU A 112 0.82 -18.18 21.70
CA GLU A 112 1.15 -19.60 21.55
C GLU A 112 -0.05 -20.48 21.92
N GLY A 113 -0.36 -21.46 21.06
CA GLY A 113 -1.54 -22.33 21.22
C GLY A 113 -2.89 -21.68 20.88
N VAL A 114 -2.90 -20.41 20.46
CA VAL A 114 -4.10 -19.71 19.97
C VAL A 114 -3.94 -19.47 18.48
N GLU A 115 -4.89 -19.96 17.69
CA GLU A 115 -4.93 -19.67 16.27
C GLU A 115 -5.20 -18.18 16.05
N THR A 116 -4.31 -17.51 15.32
CA THR A 116 -4.40 -16.07 15.05
C THR A 116 -4.04 -15.77 13.61
N GLU A 117 -4.60 -14.68 13.10
CA GLU A 117 -4.23 -14.10 11.80
C GLU A 117 -4.01 -12.59 12.01
N TYR A 118 -3.25 -11.94 11.12
CA TYR A 118 -3.10 -10.49 11.18
C TYR A 118 -3.30 -9.80 9.84
N LEU A 119 -3.75 -8.55 9.93
CA LEU A 119 -3.70 -7.57 8.84
C LEU A 119 -3.02 -6.31 9.37
N ALA A 120 -1.92 -5.92 8.74
CA ALA A 120 -1.13 -4.74 9.11
C ALA A 120 -1.10 -3.74 7.95
N VAL A 121 -1.34 -2.47 8.23
CA VAL A 121 -1.55 -1.40 7.25
C VAL A 121 -0.81 -0.14 7.66
N TYR A 122 -0.05 0.42 6.73
CA TYR A 122 0.52 1.75 6.85
C TYR A 122 -0.48 2.80 6.36
N GLU A 123 -0.78 3.78 7.21
CA GLU A 123 -1.66 4.89 6.89
C GLU A 123 -0.91 6.24 7.00
N PRO A 124 -1.28 7.24 6.18
CA PRO A 124 -0.72 8.58 6.28
C PRO A 124 -1.27 9.30 7.51
N HIS A 125 -0.38 9.81 8.36
CA HIS A 125 -0.74 10.91 9.26
C HIS A 125 -0.97 12.19 8.43
N ALA A 126 -1.65 13.20 8.99
CA ALA A 126 -1.91 14.47 8.30
C ALA A 126 -0.63 15.18 7.81
N THR A 127 0.50 14.92 8.47
CA THR A 127 1.83 15.41 8.12
C THR A 127 2.54 14.59 7.03
N GLY A 128 1.94 13.48 6.59
CA GLY A 128 2.48 12.54 5.60
C GLY A 128 3.30 11.40 6.17
N TYR A 129 3.74 11.47 7.43
CA TYR A 129 4.46 10.37 8.06
C TYR A 129 3.59 9.13 8.19
N PRO A 130 4.17 7.92 8.01
CA PRO A 130 3.44 6.69 8.20
C PRO A 130 3.15 6.43 9.69
N HIS A 131 2.02 5.78 9.95
CA HIS A 131 1.80 5.01 11.17
C HIS A 131 1.24 3.63 10.79
N LEU A 132 1.38 2.66 11.68
CA LEU A 132 1.04 1.26 11.42
C LEU A 132 -0.17 0.85 12.25
N HIS A 133 -1.27 0.53 11.59
CA HIS A 133 -2.37 -0.19 12.21
C HIS A 133 -2.20 -1.69 12.03
N VAL A 134 -2.46 -2.47 13.10
CA VAL A 134 -2.41 -3.93 13.07
C VAL A 134 -3.68 -4.46 13.70
N LEU A 135 -4.40 -5.34 13.01
CA LEU A 135 -5.39 -6.20 13.63
C LEU A 135 -4.80 -7.58 13.85
N VAL A 136 -4.91 -8.09 15.07
CA VAL A 136 -4.66 -9.48 15.39
C VAL A 136 -6.01 -10.14 15.66
N PHE A 137 -6.44 -11.01 14.76
CA PHE A 137 -7.69 -11.75 14.81
C PHE A 137 -7.53 -13.05 15.61
N GLY A 138 -8.62 -13.56 16.17
CA GLY A 138 -8.64 -14.76 17.01
C GLY A 138 -8.31 -14.49 18.49
N VAL A 139 -7.87 -13.27 18.82
CA VAL A 139 -7.48 -12.90 20.18
C VAL A 139 -8.00 -11.51 20.55
N ALA A 140 -8.61 -11.39 21.73
CA ALA A 140 -9.12 -10.13 22.28
C ALA A 140 -8.60 -9.90 23.70
N ARG A 141 -7.30 -9.58 23.79
CA ARG A 141 -6.55 -9.44 25.05
C ARG A 141 -5.87 -8.08 25.13
N PRO A 142 -6.25 -7.20 26.08
CA PRO A 142 -5.56 -5.93 26.29
C PRO A 142 -4.08 -6.12 26.65
N SER A 143 -3.79 -7.11 27.50
CA SER A 143 -2.42 -7.44 27.90
C SER A 143 -1.50 -7.79 26.73
N LEU A 144 -2.02 -8.38 25.65
CA LEU A 144 -1.24 -8.61 24.42
C LEU A 144 -0.79 -7.28 23.81
N GLY A 145 -1.73 -6.35 23.59
CA GLY A 145 -1.41 -5.07 22.98
C GLY A 145 -0.57 -4.18 23.89
N GLU A 146 -0.83 -4.20 25.20
CA GLU A 146 -0.01 -3.51 26.19
C GLU A 146 1.43 -3.99 26.18
N LYS A 147 1.65 -5.31 26.04
CA LYS A 147 2.97 -5.92 25.97
C LYS A 147 3.70 -5.57 24.68
N VAL A 148 2.99 -5.58 23.55
CA VAL A 148 3.55 -5.12 22.27
C VAL A 148 3.95 -3.65 22.37
N ALA A 149 3.09 -2.78 22.89
CA ALA A 149 3.37 -1.35 23.04
C ALA A 149 4.50 -1.07 24.05
N GLU A 150 4.65 -1.87 25.11
CA GLU A 150 5.79 -1.81 26.05
C GLU A 150 7.10 -2.08 25.31
N TYR A 151 7.19 -3.22 24.61
CA TYR A 151 8.39 -3.56 23.84
C TYR A 151 8.66 -2.56 22.71
N TRP A 152 7.61 -2.04 22.08
CA TRP A 152 7.70 -1.02 21.05
C TRP A 152 8.46 0.20 21.54
N VAL A 153 8.00 0.76 22.66
CA VAL A 153 8.56 1.97 23.30
C VAL A 153 9.92 1.70 23.93
N ASP A 154 10.07 0.60 24.66
CA ASP A 154 11.24 0.39 25.51
C ASP A 154 12.41 -0.28 24.79
N ARG A 155 12.17 -0.96 23.66
CA ARG A 155 13.17 -1.83 23.01
C ARG A 155 13.28 -1.69 21.50
N TYR A 156 12.22 -1.33 20.80
CA TYR A 156 12.18 -1.47 19.34
C TYR A 156 12.31 -0.17 18.58
N VAL A 157 11.68 0.91 19.07
CA VAL A 157 11.68 2.22 18.41
C VAL A 157 12.17 3.27 19.38
N GLU A 158 13.40 3.75 19.14
CA GLU A 158 14.03 4.78 19.96
C GLU A 158 13.20 6.08 19.94
N GLY A 159 12.95 6.62 21.13
CA GLY A 159 12.20 7.87 21.32
C GLY A 159 10.68 7.74 21.14
N ALA A 160 10.15 6.54 20.86
CA ALA A 160 8.71 6.34 20.82
C ALA A 160 8.06 6.68 22.17
N SER A 161 6.88 7.29 22.14
CA SER A 161 6.10 7.59 23.34
C SER A 161 4.97 6.59 23.51
N ARG A 162 4.69 6.21 24.76
CA ARG A 162 3.54 5.36 25.12
C ARG A 162 2.21 6.02 24.77
N GLU A 163 2.11 7.34 24.91
CA GLU A 163 0.90 8.11 24.60
C GLU A 163 0.59 8.13 23.10
N ALA A 164 1.59 7.87 22.26
CA ALA A 164 1.44 7.81 20.81
C ALA A 164 1.10 6.39 20.30
N GLN A 165 0.95 5.42 21.20
CA GLN A 165 0.52 4.05 20.87
C GLN A 165 -0.92 3.85 21.35
N ASP A 166 -1.76 3.21 20.54
CA ASP A 166 -3.12 2.87 20.94
C ASP A 166 -3.37 1.37 20.88
N VAL A 167 -4.12 0.86 21.86
CA VAL A 167 -4.52 -0.54 21.98
C VAL A 167 -6.02 -0.59 22.18
N THR A 168 -6.72 -1.08 21.16
CA THR A 168 -8.17 -1.27 21.21
C THR A 168 -8.49 -2.76 21.13
N VAL A 169 -9.34 -3.26 22.02
CA VAL A 169 -9.72 -4.68 22.05
C VAL A 169 -11.22 -4.83 21.89
N LYS A 170 -11.65 -5.75 21.04
CA LYS A 170 -13.06 -6.08 20.86
C LYS A 170 -13.37 -7.51 21.28
N ARG A 171 -14.26 -7.62 22.26
CA ARG A 171 -14.86 -8.88 22.72
C ARG A 171 -16.35 -8.85 22.41
N GLY A 172 -16.79 -9.54 21.36
CA GLY A 172 -18.10 -10.21 21.34
C GLY A 172 -19.41 -9.39 21.31
N ARG A 173 -19.56 -8.25 21.98
CA ARG A 173 -20.90 -7.74 22.36
C ARG A 173 -21.10 -6.22 22.40
N SER A 174 -20.10 -5.39 22.09
CA SER A 174 -20.32 -3.94 22.03
C SER A 174 -20.82 -3.51 20.65
N LEU A 175 -22.07 -3.04 20.62
CA LEU A 175 -22.80 -2.49 19.46
C LEU A 175 -22.21 -1.18 18.90
N GLN A 176 -21.12 -0.64 19.46
CA GLN A 176 -20.68 0.73 19.15
C GLN A 176 -19.63 0.85 18.03
N LEU A 177 -19.14 -0.25 17.49
CA LEU A 177 -18.25 -0.28 16.32
C LEU A 177 -18.63 -1.52 15.49
N GLU A 178 -19.29 -1.35 14.34
CA GLU A 178 -19.41 -2.39 13.31
C GLU A 178 -18.03 -3.04 13.12
N SER A 179 -17.94 -4.39 13.13
CA SER A 179 -16.73 -5.24 12.91
C SER A 179 -15.34 -4.54 12.86
N PRO A 180 -14.31 -4.90 13.66
CA PRO A 180 -12.97 -4.30 13.57
C PRO A 180 -12.37 -4.34 12.16
N ALA A 181 -12.71 -5.38 11.39
CA ALA A 181 -12.40 -5.44 9.97
C ALA A 181 -13.15 -4.36 9.17
N ALA A 182 -14.45 -4.15 9.40
CA ALA A 182 -15.21 -3.03 8.84
C ALA A 182 -14.67 -1.66 9.30
N TYR A 183 -14.21 -1.54 10.55
CA TYR A 183 -13.60 -0.32 11.09
C TYR A 183 -12.29 -0.02 10.36
N LEU A 184 -11.36 -0.97 10.24
CA LEU A 184 -10.13 -0.74 9.48
C LEU A 184 -10.44 -0.53 7.99
N MET A 185 -11.41 -1.26 7.44
CA MET A 185 -11.92 -1.06 6.08
C MET A 185 -12.51 0.33 5.87
N LYS A 186 -13.05 1.00 6.90
CA LYS A 186 -13.53 2.38 6.82
C LYS A 186 -12.38 3.39 6.70
N TYR A 187 -11.19 3.10 7.21
CA TYR A 187 -10.01 3.98 7.10
C TYR A 187 -9.18 3.65 5.85
N LEU A 188 -8.96 2.37 5.58
CA LEU A 188 -8.43 1.85 4.33
C LEU A 188 -9.29 2.26 3.12
N SER A 189 -10.61 2.20 3.21
CA SER A 189 -11.47 2.60 2.09
C SER A 189 -11.38 4.09 1.81
N LYS A 190 -11.09 4.96 2.78
CA LYS A 190 -10.87 6.37 2.46
C LYS A 190 -9.61 6.58 1.62
N SER A 191 -8.58 5.75 1.82
CA SER A 191 -7.32 5.81 1.08
C SER A 191 -7.29 4.93 -0.19
N LEU A 192 -8.28 4.04 -0.37
CA LEU A 192 -8.40 3.15 -1.52
C LEU A 192 -9.60 3.49 -2.43
N ALA A 193 -10.71 3.93 -1.84
CA ALA A 193 -11.94 4.31 -2.51
C ALA A 193 -11.98 5.82 -2.73
N ARG A 194 -11.67 6.21 -3.98
CA ARG A 194 -12.35 7.31 -4.64
C ARG A 194 -12.78 6.79 -6.00
N GLU A 195 -14.07 6.88 -6.26
CA GLU A 195 -14.64 6.85 -7.60
C GLU A 195 -14.05 8.06 -8.34
N GLY A 196 -13.14 7.79 -9.28
CA GLY A 196 -12.92 8.75 -10.35
C GLY A 196 -14.21 8.84 -11.15
N SER A 197 -14.63 10.04 -11.54
CA SER A 197 -15.61 10.17 -12.62
C SER A 197 -15.06 9.44 -13.85
N GLU A 198 -15.95 8.91 -14.68
CA GLU A 198 -15.55 8.33 -15.96
C GLU A 198 -14.61 9.29 -16.70
N GLY A 199 -13.41 8.81 -17.08
CA GLY A 199 -12.36 9.63 -17.70
C GLY A 199 -11.42 10.41 -16.75
N ALA A 200 -11.50 10.24 -15.43
CA ALA A 200 -10.55 10.85 -14.50
C ALA A 200 -9.16 10.20 -14.58
N THR A 201 -8.12 11.02 -14.54
CA THR A 201 -6.73 10.55 -14.50
C THR A 201 -6.42 9.80 -13.21
N ASP A 202 -5.36 8.99 -13.19
CA ASP A 202 -4.90 8.33 -11.96
C ASP A 202 -4.60 9.34 -10.85
N ARG A 203 -4.03 10.49 -11.22
CA ARG A 203 -3.75 11.63 -10.32
C ARG A 203 -5.01 12.32 -9.80
N GLN A 204 -6.02 12.51 -10.66
CA GLN A 204 -7.32 13.08 -10.27
C GLN A 204 -8.13 12.14 -9.37
N SER A 205 -7.90 10.84 -9.52
CA SER A 205 -8.55 9.78 -8.76
C SER A 205 -7.92 9.52 -7.40
N LEU A 206 -6.85 10.23 -7.03
CA LEU A 206 -6.19 10.04 -5.73
C LEU A 206 -7.10 10.50 -4.56
N PRO A 207 -7.03 9.81 -3.41
CA PRO A 207 -7.65 10.26 -2.17
C PRO A 207 -7.24 11.68 -1.76
N SER A 208 -8.21 12.46 -1.29
CA SER A 208 -8.02 13.83 -0.79
C SER A 208 -7.69 13.88 0.71
N ILE A 209 -6.94 12.90 1.22
CA ILE A 209 -6.56 12.82 2.64
C ILE A 209 -5.27 13.63 2.86
N ALA A 210 -5.22 14.39 3.96
CA ALA A 210 -4.02 15.13 4.36
C ALA A 210 -2.80 14.18 4.49
N GLY A 211 -1.66 14.60 3.96
CA GLY A 211 -0.43 13.79 3.98
C GLY A 211 -0.38 12.63 2.98
N TYR A 212 -1.47 12.30 2.28
CA TYR A 212 -1.53 11.13 1.38
C TYR A 212 -0.50 11.17 0.25
N ARG A 213 -0.28 12.35 -0.36
CA ARG A 213 0.69 12.51 -1.46
C ARG A 213 2.11 12.26 -0.99
N GLY A 214 2.53 12.89 0.12
CA GLY A 214 3.87 12.68 0.71
C GLY A 214 4.10 11.23 1.13
N PHE A 215 3.11 10.62 1.77
CA PHE A 215 3.13 9.19 2.09
C PHE A 215 3.26 8.31 0.83
N SER A 216 2.46 8.57 -0.19
CA SER A 216 2.46 7.81 -1.45
C SER A 216 3.78 7.91 -2.18
N ALA A 217 4.33 9.12 -2.27
CA ALA A 217 5.65 9.38 -2.85
C ALA A 217 6.76 8.62 -2.10
N MET A 218 6.72 8.61 -0.76
CA MET A 218 7.66 7.81 0.05
C MET A 218 7.50 6.31 -0.24
N MET A 219 6.27 5.79 -0.28
CA MET A 219 6.01 4.37 -0.55
C MET A 219 6.40 3.96 -1.98
N TRP A 220 6.30 4.88 -2.94
CA TRP A 220 6.80 4.73 -4.30
C TRP A 220 8.32 4.67 -4.33
N ALA A 221 8.98 5.68 -3.77
CA ALA A 221 10.43 5.82 -3.79
C ALA A 221 11.14 4.64 -3.11
N THR A 222 10.54 4.10 -2.05
CA THR A 222 11.12 2.98 -1.28
C THR A 222 10.68 1.59 -1.76
N GLY A 223 9.73 1.52 -2.72
CA GLY A 223 9.14 0.27 -3.21
C GLY A 223 8.40 -0.55 -2.13
N LYS A 224 8.17 -0.01 -0.93
CA LYS A 224 7.56 -0.76 0.18
C LYS A 224 6.05 -0.91 -0.04
N ARG A 225 5.46 -2.00 0.45
CA ARG A 225 4.01 -2.25 0.42
C ARG A 225 3.29 -1.50 1.54
N THR A 226 2.07 -1.05 1.28
CA THR A 226 1.22 -0.33 2.25
C THR A 226 0.48 -1.26 3.20
N TYR A 227 0.44 -2.57 2.94
CA TYR A 227 -0.13 -3.54 3.86
C TYR A 227 0.59 -4.89 3.79
N SER A 228 0.37 -5.71 4.80
CA SER A 228 0.79 -7.11 4.88
C SER A 228 -0.24 -7.93 5.66
N MET A 229 -0.30 -9.22 5.38
CA MET A 229 -1.14 -10.19 6.09
C MET A 229 -0.26 -11.30 6.65
N SER A 230 -0.78 -12.08 7.58
CA SER A 230 -0.25 -13.41 7.88
C SER A 230 -0.34 -14.32 6.65
N GLU A 231 0.47 -15.38 6.64
CA GLU A 231 0.55 -16.33 5.53
C GLU A 231 -0.80 -16.99 5.25
N GLY A 232 -1.43 -17.57 6.29
CA GLY A 232 -2.75 -18.20 6.18
C GLY A 232 -3.82 -17.26 5.63
N LEU A 233 -3.92 -16.03 6.15
CA LEU A 233 -4.85 -15.04 5.63
C LEU A 233 -4.54 -14.63 4.18
N SER A 234 -3.26 -14.52 3.82
CA SER A 234 -2.85 -14.18 2.45
C SER A 234 -3.21 -15.26 1.45
N GLU A 235 -3.02 -16.54 1.82
CA GLU A 235 -3.39 -17.71 1.02
C GLU A 235 -4.91 -17.80 0.85
N ALA A 236 -5.66 -17.63 1.94
CA ALA A 236 -7.11 -17.73 1.93
C ALA A 236 -7.82 -16.69 1.03
N VAL A 237 -7.14 -15.59 0.68
CA VAL A 237 -7.67 -14.54 -0.19
C VAL A 237 -6.98 -14.45 -1.55
N ALA A 238 -6.09 -15.41 -1.87
CA ALA A 238 -5.35 -15.43 -3.12
C ALA A 238 -6.29 -15.53 -4.33
N GLU A 239 -7.31 -16.38 -4.25
CA GLU A 239 -8.32 -16.61 -5.30
C GLU A 239 -9.31 -15.44 -5.47
N SER A 240 -9.35 -14.50 -4.53
CA SER A 240 -10.15 -13.28 -4.66
C SER A 240 -9.47 -12.19 -5.50
N ALA A 241 -8.26 -12.45 -6.02
CA ALA A 241 -7.73 -11.69 -7.14
C ALA A 241 -8.61 -12.01 -8.36
N PRO A 242 -9.04 -11.02 -9.16
CA PRO A 242 -9.84 -11.30 -10.35
C PRO A 242 -9.10 -12.31 -11.21
N GLU A 243 -9.80 -13.35 -11.65
CA GLU A 243 -9.34 -14.24 -12.69
C GLU A 243 -8.92 -13.36 -13.87
N SER A 244 -7.64 -13.33 -14.19
CA SER A 244 -7.26 -12.94 -15.53
C SER A 244 -7.85 -14.02 -16.42
N GLU A 245 -8.76 -13.66 -17.33
CA GLU A 245 -9.10 -14.54 -18.45
C GLU A 245 -7.76 -14.96 -19.06
N GLY A 246 -7.36 -16.21 -18.82
CA GLY A 246 -6.06 -16.70 -19.19
C GLY A 246 -5.99 -16.71 -20.70
N ALA A 247 -5.26 -15.78 -21.29
CA ALA A 247 -4.80 -15.97 -22.65
C ALA A 247 -3.85 -17.18 -22.62
N GLU A 248 -4.32 -18.35 -23.07
CA GLU A 248 -3.47 -19.54 -23.21
C GLU A 248 -2.25 -19.18 -24.08
N GLY A 249 -1.05 -19.57 -23.65
CA GLY A 249 0.19 -19.29 -24.38
C GLY A 249 1.33 -18.80 -23.50
N THR A 250 2.53 -18.72 -24.08
CA THR A 250 3.72 -18.18 -23.40
C THR A 250 3.91 -16.74 -23.85
N TRP A 251 3.63 -15.80 -22.94
CA TRP A 251 3.65 -14.37 -23.25
C TRP A 251 4.94 -13.71 -22.77
N LYS A 252 5.63 -13.02 -23.66
CA LYS A 252 6.86 -12.28 -23.40
C LYS A 252 6.63 -10.79 -23.48
N TYR A 253 7.02 -10.04 -22.44
CA TYR A 253 6.98 -8.58 -22.49
C TYR A 253 7.95 -8.02 -23.55
N ILE A 254 7.43 -7.21 -24.48
CA ILE A 254 8.22 -6.62 -25.57
C ILE A 254 8.28 -5.09 -25.52
N GLY A 255 7.44 -4.43 -24.73
CA GLY A 255 7.51 -2.98 -24.58
C GLY A 255 6.25 -2.33 -24.03
N THR A 256 6.24 -1.00 -24.09
CA THR A 256 5.07 -0.19 -23.73
C THR A 256 4.65 0.71 -24.87
N VAL A 257 3.36 1.02 -24.93
CA VAL A 257 2.76 1.85 -25.98
C VAL A 257 1.71 2.80 -25.40
N SER A 258 1.39 3.88 -26.11
CA SER A 258 0.30 4.80 -25.76
C SER A 258 -0.65 4.97 -26.95
N GLY A 259 -1.93 5.22 -26.70
CA GLY A 259 -2.92 5.44 -27.77
C GLY A 259 -3.34 4.17 -28.54
N VAL A 260 -3.10 3.00 -27.94
CA VAL A 260 -3.53 1.69 -28.43
C VAL A 260 -4.51 1.11 -27.42
N GLU A 261 -5.62 0.53 -27.89
CA GLU A 261 -6.63 -0.06 -27.01
C GLU A 261 -6.15 -1.42 -26.45
N ALA A 262 -6.57 -1.74 -25.23
CA ALA A 262 -6.30 -3.04 -24.65
C ALA A 262 -7.05 -4.14 -25.43
N GLY A 263 -6.40 -5.29 -25.64
CA GLY A 263 -6.97 -6.39 -26.41
C GLY A 263 -5.92 -7.34 -26.97
N LEU A 264 -6.42 -8.41 -27.61
CA LEU A 264 -5.61 -9.36 -28.36
C LEU A 264 -5.55 -8.93 -29.84
N TYR A 265 -4.35 -8.75 -30.35
CA TYR A 265 -4.04 -8.37 -31.72
C TYR A 265 -3.44 -9.58 -32.42
N THR A 266 -4.00 -9.97 -33.57
CA THR A 266 -3.57 -11.15 -34.32
C THR A 266 -3.28 -10.80 -35.78
N GLY A 267 -2.47 -11.62 -36.46
CA GLY A 267 -2.19 -11.48 -37.88
C GLY A 267 -1.71 -10.08 -38.30
N GLU A 268 -2.39 -9.45 -39.26
CA GLU A 268 -2.01 -8.12 -39.77
C GLU A 268 -2.03 -7.01 -38.71
N GLU A 269 -2.90 -7.13 -37.69
CA GLU A 269 -3.00 -6.16 -36.61
C GLU A 269 -1.79 -6.27 -35.66
N ALA A 270 -1.36 -7.49 -35.36
CA ALA A 270 -0.13 -7.78 -34.62
C ALA A 270 1.11 -7.22 -35.34
N GLU A 271 1.24 -7.45 -36.65
CA GLU A 271 2.35 -6.89 -37.43
C GLU A 271 2.39 -5.36 -37.42
N ARG A 272 1.21 -4.72 -37.50
CA ARG A 272 1.10 -3.26 -37.49
C ARG A 272 1.52 -2.70 -36.13
N LEU A 273 1.10 -3.34 -35.05
CA LEU A 273 1.50 -2.99 -33.69
C LEU A 273 3.01 -3.17 -33.48
N GLY A 274 3.58 -4.28 -33.96
CA GLY A 274 5.04 -4.52 -33.92
C GLY A 274 5.84 -3.43 -34.63
N LYS A 275 5.40 -3.00 -35.82
CA LYS A 275 6.01 -1.87 -36.56
C LYS A 275 5.89 -0.55 -35.81
N TYR A 276 4.75 -0.30 -35.15
CA TYR A 276 4.53 0.89 -34.32
C TYR A 276 5.48 0.92 -33.10
N LEU A 277 5.71 -0.23 -32.46
CA LEU A 277 6.64 -0.37 -31.33
C LEU A 277 8.11 -0.11 -31.72
N ALA A 278 8.52 -0.54 -32.92
CA ALA A 278 9.88 -0.33 -33.43
C ALA A 278 10.21 1.16 -33.69
N GLY A 279 9.19 2.02 -33.81
CA GLY A 279 9.32 3.46 -34.13
C GLY A 279 9.81 4.38 -33.01
N SER A 280 10.28 3.84 -31.87
CA SER A 280 11.02 4.47 -30.73
C SER A 280 10.49 5.76 -30.06
N ALA A 281 9.48 6.46 -30.59
CA ALA A 281 8.99 7.72 -30.02
C ALA A 281 7.97 7.55 -28.87
N ASN A 282 7.41 6.35 -28.68
CA ASN A 282 6.30 6.11 -27.75
C ASN A 282 6.72 5.42 -26.45
N GLN A 283 8.02 5.17 -26.26
CA GLN A 283 8.57 4.59 -25.04
C GLN A 283 8.93 5.70 -24.05
N ARG A 284 7.95 6.23 -23.31
CA ARG A 284 8.26 7.04 -22.13
C ARG A 284 8.88 6.14 -21.08
N THR A 285 10.19 6.26 -20.89
CA THR A 285 10.86 5.65 -19.73
C THR A 285 10.39 6.42 -18.51
N PRO A 286 9.60 5.81 -17.61
CA PRO A 286 9.22 6.50 -16.38
C PRO A 286 10.49 6.87 -15.60
N PRO A 287 10.45 7.88 -14.72
CA PRO A 287 11.51 8.09 -13.75
C PRO A 287 11.80 6.75 -13.08
N ARG A 288 13.02 6.23 -13.26
CA ARG A 288 13.41 4.99 -12.58
C ARG A 288 13.32 5.27 -11.09
N GLN A 289 12.83 4.29 -10.32
CA GLN A 289 13.14 4.25 -8.88
C GLN A 289 14.65 4.50 -8.78
N GLY A 290 15.05 5.66 -8.24
CA GLY A 290 16.44 6.08 -8.29
C GLY A 290 17.29 4.92 -7.79
N ARG A 291 18.33 4.51 -8.54
CA ARG A 291 19.27 3.48 -8.07
C ARG A 291 19.92 3.89 -6.73
N ASP A 292 19.86 5.18 -6.41
CA ASP A 292 20.30 5.77 -5.14
C ASP A 292 19.19 5.94 -4.09
N ALA A 293 17.92 5.67 -4.42
CA ALA A 293 16.79 5.75 -3.50
C ALA A 293 16.79 4.64 -2.43
N HIS A 294 17.64 3.62 -2.58
CA HIS A 294 17.95 2.71 -1.49
C HIS A 294 18.54 3.46 -0.27
N ASN A 295 19.11 4.65 -0.46
CA ASN A 295 19.63 5.54 0.58
C ASN A 295 19.06 6.97 0.50
N GLY A 296 17.97 7.19 -0.25
CA GLY A 296 17.41 8.52 -0.51
C GLY A 296 16.74 9.09 0.73
N ARG A 297 17.42 9.98 1.46
CA ARG A 297 16.83 10.77 2.55
C ARG A 297 15.75 11.67 1.96
N VAL A 298 14.48 11.35 2.26
CA VAL A 298 13.33 12.24 2.06
C VAL A 298 13.11 12.92 3.39
N ASP A 299 13.63 14.13 3.53
CA ASP A 299 13.47 14.91 4.77
C ASP A 299 11.99 15.21 4.99
N GLY A 300 11.55 15.23 6.26
CA GLY A 300 10.18 15.55 6.61
C GLY A 300 9.74 16.95 6.17
N PRO A 301 8.47 17.34 6.42
CA PRO A 301 8.06 18.72 6.22
C PRO A 301 9.06 19.60 6.97
N GLY A 302 9.71 20.54 6.27
CA GLY A 302 10.57 21.52 6.93
C GLY A 302 9.80 22.27 8.03
N PRO A 303 10.48 23.04 8.90
CA PRO A 303 9.78 23.89 9.84
C PRO A 303 8.72 24.69 9.09
N ALA A 304 7.51 24.78 9.64
CA ALA A 304 6.45 25.59 9.05
C ALA A 304 7.05 26.96 8.75
N ARG A 305 7.06 27.35 7.47
CA ARG A 305 7.38 28.74 7.13
C ARG A 305 6.30 29.56 7.82
N ASP A 306 6.72 30.48 8.67
CA ASP A 306 5.82 31.41 9.34
C ASP A 306 4.89 32.01 8.27
N PRO A 307 3.56 31.95 8.45
CA PRO A 307 2.61 32.53 7.51
C PRO A 307 2.72 34.05 7.59
N GLY A 308 3.74 34.60 6.92
CA GLY A 308 4.11 36.01 7.02
C GLY A 308 5.10 36.51 5.97
N GLN A 309 5.46 35.72 4.96
CA GLN A 309 6.09 36.23 3.74
C GLN A 309 5.46 35.60 2.50
N TYR A 310 4.86 36.49 1.70
CA TYR A 310 3.99 36.32 0.52
C TYR A 310 2.51 36.08 0.79
#